data_AF-A0A182QR91-F1
#
_entry.id   AF-A0A182QR91-F1
#
_cell.length_a   1.000
_cell.length_b   1.000
_cell.length_c   1.000
_cell.angle_alpha   90.00
_cell.angle_beta   90.00
_cell.angle_gamma   90.00
#
_symmetry.space_group_name_H-M   'P 1'
#
loop_
_entity.id
_entity.type
_entity.pdbx_description
1 polymer ?
#
loop_
_entity_poly.entity_id
_entity_poly.type
_entity_poly.pdbx_seq_one_letter_code
_entity_poly.pdbx_strand_id
1 'polypeptide(L)'
;LLARKTNITIASTVNLIGTFNTMKFAQALLAVLMLAVVSVHSAPQECGPNEVFNECGSACEPSCEEKPEICTFNCVIGCFCHDGYIRETAGGACIPSNECPKKRF
;
A
#
# COMPACT_ATOMS: atom_id res chain seq x y z
N LEU A 1 23.09 -6.44 -17.29
CA LEU A 1 22.10 -5.35 -17.30
C LEU A 1 21.15 -5.59 -16.13
N LEU A 2 21.07 -4.89 -15.01
CA LEU A 2 21.76 -3.79 -14.33
C LEU A 2 21.48 -4.07 -12.82
N ALA A 3 22.49 -4.14 -11.95
CA ALA A 3 22.75 -3.13 -10.91
C ALA A 3 21.56 -2.92 -9.93
N ARG A 4 21.62 -3.14 -8.61
CA ARG A 4 22.66 -2.85 -7.59
C ARG A 4 22.33 -3.65 -6.31
N LYS A 5 23.24 -4.52 -5.85
CA LYS A 5 24.15 -4.28 -4.69
C LYS A 5 23.45 -4.16 -3.32
N THR A 6 23.05 -5.29 -2.73
CA THR A 6 23.05 -5.47 -1.26
C THR A 6 24.42 -5.93 -0.80
N ASN A 7 25.44 -5.10 -1.05
CA ASN A 7 26.81 -5.37 -0.62
C ASN A 7 27.57 -4.04 -0.54
N ILE A 8 27.32 -3.28 0.53
CA ILE A 8 28.25 -2.25 1.02
C ILE A 8 28.49 -2.53 2.51
N THR A 9 29.37 -3.51 2.68
CA THR A 9 30.58 -3.47 3.51
C THR A 9 30.43 -3.26 5.03
N ILE A 10 30.56 -4.38 5.73
CA ILE A 10 30.83 -4.58 7.16
C ILE A 10 32.30 -4.17 7.50
N ALA A 11 32.82 -3.09 6.91
CA ALA A 11 34.24 -2.72 6.99
C ALA A 11 34.49 -1.23 7.28
N SER A 12 33.94 -0.71 8.38
CA SER A 12 34.34 0.61 8.92
C SER A 12 34.50 0.63 10.44
N THR A 13 34.66 -0.52 11.10
CA THR A 13 34.72 -0.65 12.56
C THR A 13 36.00 -0.10 13.24
N VAL A 14 36.96 0.49 12.53
CA VAL A 14 38.28 0.74 13.16
C VAL A 14 38.94 2.07 12.77
N ASN A 15 38.26 3.22 12.91
CA ASN A 15 38.97 4.52 13.04
C ASN A 15 38.16 5.77 13.47
N LEU A 16 36.97 5.66 14.04
CA LEU A 16 36.21 6.86 14.48
C LEU A 16 36.22 7.13 15.98
N ILE A 17 36.79 6.26 16.83
CA ILE A 17 36.65 6.27 18.31
C ILE A 17 37.17 7.58 18.95
N GLY A 18 38.01 8.37 18.26
CA GLY A 18 38.61 9.60 18.77
C GLY A 18 37.78 10.90 18.68
N THR A 19 36.68 10.95 17.92
CA THR A 19 35.84 12.17 17.79
C THR A 19 34.46 12.04 18.44
N PHE A 20 34.21 10.94 19.16
CA PHE A 20 32.90 10.56 19.71
C PHE A 20 32.36 11.43 20.85
N ASN A 21 33.11 12.38 21.40
CA ASN A 21 32.66 13.16 22.57
C ASN A 21 32.23 14.60 22.27
N THR A 22 32.57 15.16 21.11
CA THR A 22 32.08 16.48 20.66
C THR A 22 30.90 16.37 19.69
N MET A 23 30.75 15.22 19.02
CA MET A 23 29.68 14.96 18.04
C MET A 23 28.32 14.59 18.67
N LYS A 24 28.24 14.24 19.96
CA LYS A 24 26.97 13.81 20.59
C LYS A 24 25.90 14.92 20.68
N PHE A 25 26.30 16.16 20.96
CA PHE A 25 25.35 17.29 21.04
C PHE A 25 24.81 17.70 19.67
N ALA A 26 25.68 17.73 18.65
CA ALA A 26 25.29 18.02 17.28
C ALA A 26 24.44 16.90 16.66
N GLN A 27 24.74 15.64 16.97
CA GLN A 27 23.94 14.49 16.55
C GLN A 27 22.59 14.42 17.27
N ALA A 28 22.50 14.82 18.54
CA ALA A 28 21.23 14.90 19.25
C ALA A 28 20.28 15.93 18.60
N LEU A 29 20.79 17.11 18.22
CA LEU A 29 20.01 18.12 17.50
C LEU A 29 19.56 17.64 16.12
N LEU A 30 20.44 16.97 15.39
CA LEU A 30 20.12 16.40 14.07
C LEU A 30 19.13 15.23 14.20
N ALA A 31 19.23 14.42 15.25
CA ALA A 31 18.28 13.35 15.54
C ALA A 31 16.90 13.90 15.94
N VAL A 32 16.84 15.01 16.68
CA VAL A 32 15.58 15.72 17.00
C VAL A 32 14.95 16.30 15.73
N LEU A 33 15.76 16.87 14.83
CA LEU A 33 15.34 17.30 13.50
C LEU A 33 14.82 16.12 12.66
N MET A 34 15.54 15.00 12.64
CA MET A 34 15.14 13.79 11.93
C MET A 34 13.85 13.17 12.50
N LEU A 35 13.68 13.15 13.83
CA LEU A 35 12.45 12.73 14.51
C LEU A 35 11.24 13.60 14.13
N ALA A 36 11.45 14.90 13.92
CA ALA A 36 10.40 15.79 13.43
C ALA A 36 9.97 15.50 11.98
N VAL A 37 10.82 14.84 11.16
CA VAL A 37 10.53 14.49 9.76
C VAL A 37 9.98 13.06 9.57
N VAL A 38 10.05 12.18 10.58
CA VAL A 38 9.57 10.77 10.45
C VAL A 38 8.05 10.68 10.32
N SER A 39 7.30 11.74 10.63
CA SER A 39 5.83 11.76 10.58
C SER A 39 5.24 11.73 9.17
N VAL A 40 6.06 11.73 8.11
CA VAL A 40 5.60 11.65 6.71
C VAL A 40 5.81 10.23 6.15
N HIS A 41 5.23 9.23 6.81
CA HIS A 41 4.89 7.99 6.13
C HIS A 41 3.38 8.02 5.91
N SER A 42 2.96 8.32 4.68
CA SER A 42 1.61 7.98 4.24
C SER A 42 1.42 6.50 4.53
N ALA A 43 0.46 6.18 5.40
CA ALA A 43 0.09 4.79 5.65
C ALA A 43 -0.09 4.08 4.30
N PRO A 44 0.37 2.82 4.16
CA PRO A 44 -0.04 2.00 3.02
C PRO A 44 -1.55 2.16 2.87
N GLN A 45 -2.04 2.35 1.65
CA GLN A 45 -3.48 2.39 1.40
C GLN A 45 -4.02 0.99 1.71
N GLU A 46 -4.37 0.75 2.97
CA GLU A 46 -4.95 -0.50 3.42
C GLU A 46 -6.34 -0.59 2.83
N CYS A 47 -6.60 -1.67 2.09
CA CYS A 47 -7.90 -1.91 1.51
C CYS A 47 -8.96 -2.16 2.59
N GLY A 48 -10.23 -1.92 2.22
CA GLY A 48 -11.33 -2.14 3.14
C GLY A 48 -11.56 -3.62 3.48
N PRO A 49 -12.53 -3.91 4.36
CA PRO A 49 -12.95 -5.27 4.64
C PRO A 49 -13.33 -6.01 3.34
N ASN A 50 -12.82 -7.24 3.21
CA ASN A 50 -13.03 -8.11 2.06
C ASN A 50 -12.51 -7.57 0.72
N GLU A 51 -11.59 -6.61 0.76
CA GLU A 51 -10.88 -6.11 -0.40
C GLU A 51 -9.41 -6.55 -0.40
N VAL A 52 -8.84 -6.67 -1.59
CA VAL A 52 -7.43 -6.97 -1.82
C VAL A 52 -6.82 -5.91 -2.73
N PHE A 53 -5.61 -5.45 -2.38
CA PHE A 53 -4.87 -4.55 -3.24
C PHE A 53 -4.37 -5.31 -4.47
N ASN A 54 -4.63 -4.76 -5.65
CA ASN A 54 -4.17 -5.32 -6.91
C ASN A 54 -3.61 -4.21 -7.81
N GLU A 55 -2.43 -4.46 -8.39
CA GLU A 55 -1.79 -3.56 -9.36
C GLU A 55 -2.42 -3.66 -10.77
N CYS A 56 -3.19 -4.72 -11.03
CA CYS A 56 -3.95 -4.88 -12.26
C CYS A 56 -5.30 -5.54 -11.97
N GLY A 57 -6.25 -4.76 -11.45
CA GLY A 57 -7.66 -5.14 -11.38
C GLY A 57 -8.47 -4.66 -12.58
N SER A 58 -9.70 -5.15 -12.70
CA SER A 58 -10.62 -4.79 -13.79
C SER A 58 -11.08 -3.34 -13.68
N ALA A 59 -11.06 -2.61 -14.79
CA ALA A 59 -11.66 -1.26 -14.86
C ALA A 59 -13.20 -1.26 -14.67
N CYS A 60 -13.84 -2.43 -14.80
CA CYS A 60 -15.29 -2.60 -14.68
C CYS A 60 -15.57 -3.69 -13.65
N GLU A 61 -15.23 -3.40 -12.40
CA GLU A 61 -15.50 -4.31 -11.29
C GLU A 61 -17.02 -4.52 -11.13
N PRO A 62 -17.51 -5.77 -11.06
CA PRO A 62 -18.94 -6.05 -10.99
C PRO A 62 -19.53 -5.68 -9.63
N SER A 63 -20.82 -5.33 -9.63
CA SER A 63 -21.61 -5.10 -8.42
C SER A 63 -22.88 -5.97 -8.40
N CYS A 64 -23.61 -5.96 -7.28
CA CYS A 64 -24.92 -6.60 -7.19
C CYS A 64 -25.95 -5.97 -8.15
N GLU A 65 -25.80 -4.68 -8.44
CA GLU A 65 -26.71 -3.93 -9.31
C GLU A 65 -26.39 -4.13 -10.79
N GLU A 66 -25.10 -4.14 -11.13
CA GLU A 66 -24.60 -4.13 -12.51
C GLU A 66 -23.42 -5.09 -12.68
N LYS A 67 -23.52 -5.93 -13.73
CA LYS A 67 -22.43 -6.78 -14.21
C LYS A 67 -22.12 -6.39 -15.65
N PRO A 68 -21.05 -5.63 -15.90
CA PRO A 68 -20.71 -5.18 -17.24
C PRO A 68 -20.36 -6.37 -18.13
N GLU A 69 -21.07 -6.53 -19.26
CA GLU A 69 -20.81 -7.59 -20.25
C GLU A 69 -19.56 -7.29 -21.08
N ILE A 70 -19.27 -6.02 -21.30
CA ILE A 70 -18.11 -5.54 -22.07
C ILE A 70 -17.25 -4.71 -21.14
N CYS A 71 -15.97 -5.08 -21.01
CA CYS A 71 -14.98 -4.30 -20.29
C CYS A 71 -13.67 -4.20 -21.09
N THR A 72 -12.95 -3.10 -20.93
CA THR A 72 -11.61 -2.94 -21.52
C THR A 72 -10.59 -3.79 -20.78
N PHE A 73 -9.56 -4.28 -21.46
CA PHE A 73 -8.42 -4.99 -20.85
C PHE A 73 -7.42 -4.07 -20.13
N ASN A 74 -7.81 -2.83 -19.84
CA ASN A 74 -6.96 -1.89 -19.11
C ASN A 74 -6.89 -2.29 -17.63
N CYS A 75 -5.67 -2.39 -17.11
CA CYS A 75 -5.41 -2.58 -15.68
C CYS A 75 -5.71 -1.29 -14.91
N VAL A 76 -6.43 -1.40 -13.80
CA VAL A 76 -6.55 -0.33 -12.81
C VAL A 76 -5.89 -0.78 -11.52
N ILE A 77 -5.03 0.07 -10.95
CA ILE A 77 -4.39 -0.16 -9.65
C ILE A 77 -5.39 0.28 -8.57
N GLY A 78 -5.65 -0.56 -7.58
CA GLY A 78 -6.57 -0.23 -6.50
C GLY A 78 -6.96 -1.41 -5.61
N CYS A 79 -8.01 -1.19 -4.82
CA CYS A 79 -8.61 -2.21 -3.96
C CYS A 79 -9.83 -2.81 -4.65
N PHE A 80 -9.89 -4.14 -4.71
CA PHE A 80 -10.94 -4.91 -5.38
C PHE A 80 -11.50 -5.96 -4.43
N CYS A 81 -12.76 -6.34 -4.59
CA CYS A 81 -13.34 -7.44 -3.81
C CYS A 81 -12.54 -8.72 -4.04
N HIS A 82 -12.15 -9.40 -2.97
CA HIS A 82 -11.48 -10.69 -3.09
C HIS A 82 -12.48 -11.79 -3.49
N ASP A 83 -11.97 -12.98 -3.81
CA ASP A 83 -12.77 -14.11 -4.27
C ASP A 83 -13.95 -14.43 -3.33
N GLY A 84 -15.15 -14.56 -3.90
CA GLY A 84 -16.39 -14.83 -3.18
C GLY A 84 -17.21 -13.57 -2.80
N TYR A 85 -16.60 -12.40 -2.89
CA TYR A 85 -17.23 -11.12 -2.57
C TYR A 85 -17.52 -10.31 -3.84
N ILE A 86 -18.52 -9.44 -3.75
CA ILE A 86 -18.94 -8.55 -4.84
C ILE A 86 -19.29 -7.19 -4.26
N ARG A 87 -19.10 -6.11 -5.04
CA ARG A 87 -19.50 -4.79 -4.60
C ARG A 87 -21.02 -4.72 -4.45
N GLU A 88 -21.50 -4.19 -3.34
CA GLU A 88 -22.94 -3.94 -3.16
C GLU A 88 -23.45 -2.95 -4.21
N THR A 89 -22.73 -1.83 -4.38
CA THR A 89 -22.96 -0.78 -5.39
C THR A 89 -21.61 -0.31 -5.96
N ALA A 90 -21.60 0.46 -7.04
CA ALA A 90 -20.37 1.01 -7.60
C ALA A 90 -19.58 1.83 -6.55
N GLY A 91 -18.36 1.39 -6.22
CA GLY A 91 -17.53 1.99 -5.16
C GLY A 91 -17.99 1.70 -3.73
N GLY A 92 -19.03 0.87 -3.55
CA GLY A 92 -19.53 0.42 -2.25
C GLY A 92 -18.71 -0.72 -1.65
N ALA A 93 -19.19 -1.22 -0.52
CA ALA A 93 -18.56 -2.30 0.24
C ALA A 93 -18.59 -3.64 -0.51
N CYS A 94 -17.57 -4.47 -0.26
CA CYS A 94 -17.53 -5.85 -0.71
C CYS A 94 -18.29 -6.76 0.27
N ILE A 95 -19.42 -7.29 -0.20
CA ILE A 95 -20.27 -8.21 0.56
C ILE A 95 -20.19 -9.63 -0.03
N PRO A 96 -20.52 -10.68 0.73
CA PRO A 96 -20.65 -12.03 0.17
C PRO A 96 -21.62 -12.03 -1.02
N SER A 97 -21.23 -12.68 -2.13
CA SER A 97 -22.01 -12.63 -3.37
C SER A 97 -23.46 -13.16 -3.23
N ASN A 98 -23.71 -14.01 -2.25
CA ASN A 98 -25.03 -14.55 -1.91
C ASN A 98 -25.90 -13.61 -1.06
N GLU A 99 -25.35 -12.50 -0.57
CA GLU A 99 -26.05 -11.48 0.22
C GLU A 99 -26.53 -10.30 -0.62
N CYS A 100 -26.35 -10.34 -1.95
CA CYS A 100 -26.86 -9.31 -2.83
C CYS A 100 -28.38 -9.08 -2.63
N PRO A 101 -28.83 -7.82 -2.50
CA PRO A 101 -30.23 -7.51 -2.30
C PRO A 101 -31.07 -8.00 -3.49
N LYS A 102 -32.19 -8.67 -3.18
CA LYS A 102 -33.12 -9.13 -4.22
C LYS A 102 -33.79 -7.92 -4.86
N LYS A 103 -33.62 -7.75 -6.17
CA LYS A 103 -34.37 -6.76 -6.95
C LYS A 103 -35.87 -7.07 -6.82
N ARG A 104 -36.63 -6.13 -6.25
CA ARG A 104 -38.10 -6.18 -6.23
C ARG A 104 -38.57 -5.57 -7.55
N PHE A 105 -39.14 -6.39 -8.41
CA PHE A 105 -39.73 -5.96 -9.68
C PHE A 105 -41.08 -5.26 -9.46
#